data_AF-A0A3G7TVC2-F1
#
_entry.id   AF-A0A3G7TVC2-F1
#
_cell.length_a   1.000
_cell.length_b   1.000
_cell.length_c   1.000
_cell.angle_alpha   90.00
_cell.angle_beta   90.00
_cell.angle_gamma   90.00
#
_symmetry.space_group_name_H-M   'P 1'
#
loop_
_entity.id
_entity.type
_entity.pdbx_description
1 polymer ?
#
loop_
_entity_poly.entity_id
_entity_poly.type
_entity_poly.pdbx_seq_one_letter_code
_entity_poly.pdbx_strand_id
1 'polypeptide(L)'
;MIWQIAARRSTYKKLSKRSALYKARRRIEKVKAQARAKVEHPFRVIKRQFGYVKTRFRGLAKNTAQLTTLFALSNLWMARRQLLSVTGEVRL
;
A
#
# COMPACT_ATOMS: atom_id res chain seq x y z
N MET A 1 7.53 17.73 -6.73
CA MET A 1 6.53 16.89 -6.02
C MET A 1 6.76 17.06 -4.52
N ILE A 2 5.79 17.60 -3.76
CA ILE A 2 6.00 17.89 -2.33
C ILE A 2 5.69 16.63 -1.51
N TRP A 3 6.69 16.05 -0.85
CA TRP A 3 6.49 14.93 0.07
C TRP A 3 5.73 15.37 1.31
N GLN A 4 4.59 14.72 1.60
CA GLN A 4 3.69 15.10 2.69
C GLN A 4 3.76 14.08 3.84
N ILE A 5 4.37 14.47 4.95
CA ILE A 5 4.46 13.64 6.15
C ILE A 5 3.15 13.75 6.95
N ALA A 6 2.71 12.64 7.56
CA ALA A 6 1.54 12.63 8.42
C ALA A 6 1.81 13.42 9.72
N ALA A 7 0.91 14.31 10.09
CA ALA A 7 1.04 15.13 11.28
C ALA A 7 0.64 14.36 12.55
N ARG A 8 1.44 14.47 13.62
CA ARG A 8 1.11 13.87 14.92
C ARG A 8 -0.17 14.48 15.47
N ARG A 9 -1.10 13.65 15.95
CA ARG A 9 -2.42 14.09 16.46
C ARG A 9 -2.35 15.18 17.54
N SER A 10 -1.30 15.20 18.37
CA SER A 10 -1.11 16.23 19.40
C SER A 10 -0.93 17.64 18.84
N THR A 11 -0.36 17.79 17.63
CA THR A 11 -0.05 19.10 17.03
C THR A 11 -1.31 19.95 16.79
N TYR A 12 -2.39 19.32 16.33
CA TYR A 12 -3.65 20.00 16.06
C TYR A 12 -4.73 19.74 17.12
N LYS A 13 -4.40 19.01 18.19
CA LYS A 13 -5.30 18.77 19.34
C LYS A 13 -5.63 20.04 20.12
N LYS A 14 -4.75 21.05 20.04
CA LYS A 14 -4.93 22.38 20.66
C LYS A 14 -6.07 23.18 20.02
N LEU A 15 -6.45 22.88 18.77
CA LEU A 15 -7.61 23.51 18.15
C LEU A 15 -8.90 22.92 18.72
N SER A 16 -9.90 23.79 18.95
CA SER A 16 -11.25 23.33 19.31
C SER A 16 -11.78 22.32 18.28
N LYS A 17 -12.37 21.23 18.74
CA LYS A 17 -12.97 20.20 17.86
C LYS A 17 -14.06 20.77 16.94
N ARG A 18 -14.70 21.88 17.34
CA ARG A 18 -15.71 22.58 16.54
C ARG A 18 -15.09 23.45 15.43
N SER A 19 -13.81 23.82 15.56
CA SER A 19 -13.10 24.66 14.58
C SER A 19 -13.03 23.99 13.20
N ALA A 20 -13.27 24.79 12.16
CA ALA A 20 -13.14 24.37 10.77
C ALA A 20 -11.71 23.87 10.46
N LEU A 21 -10.68 24.53 11.01
CA LEU A 21 -9.28 24.15 10.84
C LEU A 21 -8.98 22.76 11.41
N TYR A 22 -9.54 22.43 12.58
CA TYR A 22 -9.40 21.10 13.18
C TYR A 22 -9.99 20.02 12.28
N LYS A 23 -11.20 20.25 11.77
CA LYS A 23 -11.91 19.30 10.89
C LYS A 23 -11.16 19.11 9.56
N ALA A 24 -10.70 20.19 8.94
CA ALA A 24 -9.92 20.15 7.71
C ALA A 24 -8.62 19.35 7.89
N ARG A 25 -7.85 19.64 8.93
CA ARG A 25 -6.58 18.93 9.21
C ARG A 25 -6.81 17.45 9.48
N ARG A 26 -7.85 17.10 10.23
CA ARG A 26 -8.22 15.69 10.46
C ARG A 26 -8.60 14.97 9.17
N ARG A 27 -9.29 15.63 8.23
CA ARG A 27 -9.66 15.05 6.93
C ARG A 27 -8.42 14.78 6.07
N ILE A 28 -7.48 15.72 6.01
CA ILE A 28 -6.20 15.55 5.30
C ILE A 28 -5.43 14.35 5.85
N GLU A 29 -5.26 14.27 7.17
CA GLU A 29 -4.53 13.17 7.80
C GLU A 29 -5.23 11.81 7.63
N LYS A 30 -6.58 11.80 7.60
CA LYS A 30 -7.35 10.59 7.26
C LYS A 30 -7.04 10.10 5.84
N VAL A 31 -7.00 11.00 4.87
CA VAL A 31 -6.68 10.63 3.47
C VAL A 31 -5.25 10.09 3.37
N LYS A 32 -4.27 10.73 4.03
CA LYS A 32 -2.89 10.23 4.10
C LYS A 32 -2.84 8.82 4.69
N ALA A 33 -3.55 8.57 5.80
CA ALA A 33 -3.60 7.24 6.42
C ALA A 33 -4.28 6.19 5.53
N GLN A 34 -5.37 6.56 4.84
CA GLN A 34 -6.05 5.66 3.89
C GLN A 34 -5.14 5.29 2.72
N ALA A 35 -4.39 6.24 2.17
CA ALA A 35 -3.42 5.96 1.13
C ALA A 35 -2.33 4.98 1.61
N ARG A 36 -1.80 5.18 2.82
CA ARG A 36 -0.82 4.25 3.41
C ARG A 36 -1.38 2.84 3.58
N ALA A 37 -2.60 2.72 4.12
CA ALA A 37 -3.25 1.42 4.31
C ALA A 37 -3.42 0.65 2.98
N LYS A 38 -3.74 1.35 1.88
CA LYS A 38 -3.81 0.74 0.54
C LYS A 38 -2.46 0.21 0.08
N VAL A 39 -1.39 0.97 0.28
CA VAL A 39 -0.03 0.61 -0.15
C VAL A 39 0.57 -0.51 0.71
N GLU A 40 0.26 -0.54 2.01
CA GLU A 40 0.71 -1.59 2.93
C GLU A 40 0.24 -2.99 2.51
N HIS A 41 -0.91 -3.11 1.84
CA HIS A 41 -1.45 -4.41 1.44
C HIS A 41 -0.58 -5.13 0.39
N PRO A 42 -0.23 -4.52 -0.77
CA PRO A 42 0.75 -5.09 -1.69
C PRO A 42 2.08 -5.45 -1.04
N PHE A 43 2.60 -4.61 -0.14
CA PHE A 43 3.84 -4.89 0.59
C PHE A 43 3.71 -6.12 1.49
N ARG A 44 2.57 -6.30 2.17
CA ARG A 44 2.30 -7.51 2.96
C ARG A 44 2.30 -8.74 2.08
N VAL A 45 1.62 -8.69 0.94
CA VAL A 45 1.56 -9.81 -0.02
C VAL A 45 2.96 -10.17 -0.51
N ILE A 46 3.75 -9.19 -0.96
CA ILE A 46 5.12 -9.41 -1.43
C ILE A 46 6.01 -10.01 -0.33
N LYS A 47 5.95 -9.49 0.89
CA LYS A 47 6.81 -9.96 1.99
C LYS A 47 6.37 -11.31 2.57
N ARG A 48 5.07 -11.57 2.67
CA ARG A 48 4.52 -12.76 3.34
C ARG A 48 4.16 -13.89 2.38
N GLN A 49 3.45 -13.61 1.29
CA GLN A 49 3.03 -14.65 0.33
C GLN A 49 4.16 -14.98 -0.65
N PHE A 50 4.85 -13.97 -1.19
CA PHE A 50 5.96 -14.19 -2.11
C PHE A 50 7.33 -14.34 -1.43
N GLY A 51 7.41 -14.18 -0.10
CA GLY A 51 8.62 -14.42 0.67
C GLY A 51 9.78 -13.46 0.39
N TYR A 52 9.51 -12.26 -0.13
CA TYR A 52 10.55 -11.26 -0.40
C TYR A 52 10.96 -10.53 0.89
N VAL A 53 11.80 -11.19 1.69
CA VAL A 53 12.30 -10.67 2.98
C VAL A 53 13.70 -10.05 2.85
N LYS A 54 14.53 -10.56 1.94
CA LYS A 54 15.88 -10.07 1.64
C LYS A 54 16.10 -10.03 0.12
N THR A 55 16.99 -9.13 -0.33
CA THR A 55 17.47 -9.11 -1.71
C THR A 55 18.24 -10.39 -2.01
N ARG A 56 18.02 -10.99 -3.18
CA ARG A 56 18.66 -12.26 -3.56
C ARG A 56 19.79 -12.09 -4.56
N PHE A 57 19.68 -11.09 -5.44
CA PHE A 57 20.60 -10.94 -6.55
C PHE A 57 21.74 -9.98 -6.24
N ARG A 58 22.91 -10.22 -6.85
CA ARG A 58 24.00 -9.24 -6.87
C ARG A 58 23.68 -8.16 -7.91
N GLY A 59 23.61 -6.92 -7.47
CA GLY A 59 23.36 -5.74 -8.31
C GLY A 59 21.95 -5.16 -8.21
N LEU A 60 21.84 -3.83 -8.30
CA LEU A 60 20.56 -3.12 -8.16
C LEU A 60 19.59 -3.45 -9.28
N ALA A 61 20.06 -3.50 -10.54
CA ALA A 61 19.20 -3.75 -11.70
C ALA A 61 18.38 -5.05 -11.57
N LYS A 62 19.04 -6.16 -11.16
CA LYS A 62 18.38 -7.47 -10.99
C LYS A 62 17.35 -7.46 -9.85
N ASN A 63 17.67 -6.80 -8.74
CA ASN A 63 16.73 -6.68 -7.61
C ASN A 63 15.54 -5.77 -7.96
N THR A 64 15.76 -4.69 -8.71
CA THR A 64 14.68 -3.81 -9.19
C THR A 64 13.76 -4.57 -10.14
N ALA A 65 14.31 -5.30 -11.11
CA ALA A 65 13.50 -6.14 -12.00
C ALA A 65 12.67 -7.17 -11.22
N GLN A 66 13.28 -7.86 -10.24
CA GLN A 66 12.56 -8.79 -9.36
C GLN A 66 11.42 -8.09 -8.62
N LEU A 67 11.67 -6.92 -8.03
CA LEU A 67 10.68 -6.18 -7.27
C LEU A 67 9.51 -5.74 -8.16
N THR A 68 9.78 -5.22 -9.36
CA THR A 68 8.75 -4.83 -10.33
C THR A 68 7.87 -6.02 -10.71
N THR A 69 8.46 -7.18 -11.00
CA THR A 69 7.72 -8.41 -11.30
C THR A 69 6.86 -8.84 -10.11
N LEU A 70 7.38 -8.79 -8.88
CA LEU A 70 6.62 -9.13 -7.68
C LEU A 70 5.43 -8.18 -7.44
N PHE A 71 5.57 -6.90 -7.76
CA PHE A 71 4.44 -5.95 -7.70
C PHE A 71 3.37 -6.28 -8.74
N ALA A 72 3.76 -6.64 -9.97
CA ALA A 72 2.81 -7.07 -10.99
C ALA A 72 2.05 -8.34 -10.56
N LEU A 73 2.77 -9.35 -10.04
CA LEU A 73 2.17 -10.58 -9.50
C LEU A 73 1.28 -10.32 -8.27
N SER A 74 1.65 -9.36 -7.42
CA SER A 74 0.85 -8.96 -6.27
C SER A 74 -0.52 -8.42 -6.70
N ASN A 75 -0.58 -7.64 -7.78
CA ASN A 75 -1.86 -7.17 -8.35
C ASN A 75 -2.75 -8.34 -8.78
N LEU A 76 -2.18 -9.33 -9.48
CA LEU A 76 -2.91 -10.55 -9.87
C LEU A 76 -3.39 -11.34 -8.65
N TRP A 77 -2.53 -11.50 -7.64
CA TRP A 77 -2.87 -12.19 -6.40
C TRP A 77 -4.01 -11.52 -5.64
N MET A 78 -4.06 -10.18 -5.64
CA MET A 78 -5.15 -9.41 -5.04
C MET A 78 -6.46 -9.56 -5.81
N ALA A 79 -6.39 -9.59 -7.15
CA ALA A 79 -7.55 -9.78 -8.03
C ALA A 79 -8.00 -11.26 -8.15
N ARG A 80 -7.25 -12.22 -7.58
CA ARG A 80 -7.44 -13.66 -7.81
C ARG A 80 -8.88 -14.15 -7.63
N ARG A 81 -9.64 -13.62 -6.67
CA ARG A 81 -11.03 -14.05 -6.45
C ARG A 81 -11.93 -13.69 -7.64
N GLN A 82 -11.74 -12.50 -8.19
CA GLN A 82 -12.47 -12.02 -9.37
C GLN A 82 -12.00 -12.75 -10.63
N LEU A 83 -10.69 -12.96 -10.76
CA LEU A 83 -10.13 -13.69 -11.89
C LEU A 83 -10.62 -15.13 -11.92
N LEU A 84 -10.50 -15.85 -10.80
CA LEU A 84 -10.95 -17.25 -10.68
C LEU A 84 -12.46 -17.42 -10.80
N SER A 85 -13.27 -16.40 -10.47
CA SER A 85 -14.72 -16.47 -10.70
C SER A 85 -15.11 -16.32 -12.18
N VAL A 86 -14.25 -15.68 -12.98
CA VAL A 86 -14.47 -15.47 -14.42
C VAL A 86 -13.89 -16.61 -15.24
N THR A 87 -12.82 -17.25 -14.77
CA THR A 87 -12.31 -18.48 -15.36
C THR A 87 -13.31 -19.60 -15.10
N GLY A 88 -14.02 -20.05 -16.16
CA GLY A 88 -14.80 -21.29 -16.11
C GLY A 88 -13.92 -22.48 -15.70
N GLU A 89 -14.55 -23.64 -15.43
CA GLU A 89 -13.85 -24.84 -14.97
C GLU A 89 -12.53 -25.07 -15.71
N VAL A 90 -11.43 -25.00 -14.95
CA VAL A 90 -10.12 -25.39 -15.45
C VAL A 90 -10.20 -26.88 -15.69
N ARG A 91 -10.46 -27.28 -16.94
CA ARG A 91 -10.35 -28.67 -17.37
C ARG A 91 -8.88 -29.06 -17.22
N LEU A 92 -8.58 -29.76 -16.14
CA LEU A 92 -7.33 -30.48 -15.94
C LEU A 92 -7.37 -31.80 -16.71
#